data_AF-A0A2A5B0H5-F1
#
_entry.id   AF-A0A2A5B0H5-F1
#
_cell.length_a   1.000
_cell.length_b   1.000
_cell.length_c   1.000
_cell.angle_alpha   90.00
_cell.angle_beta   90.00
_cell.angle_gamma   90.00
#
_symmetry.space_group_name_H-M   'P 1'
#
loop_
_entity.id
_entity.type
_entity.pdbx_description
1 polymer ?
#
loop_
_entity_poly.entity_id
_entity_poly.type
_entity_poly.pdbx_seq_one_letter_code
_entity_poly.pdbx_strand_id
1 'polypeptide(L)'
;MESTDGNKLIEKLQKELAKGGIKKIDAIAQGLKELRPFALEEKDPTLTKVTRLTYEHIDANKTFNIPLPPEEAIAPELEEGEEDPEEIAMIVSEIETDGDRIESLDYLLSLMLDRENADNKQDMFAYRDALKEF
;
A
#
# COMPACT_ATOMS: atom_id res chain seq x y z
N MET A 1 3.72 5.83 11.02
CA MET A 1 4.14 7.24 10.90
C MET A 1 4.54 7.74 12.29
N GLU A 2 5.44 8.73 12.41
CA GLU A 2 5.94 9.17 13.74
C GLU A 2 4.97 10.14 14.43
N SER A 3 4.26 10.95 13.65
CA SER A 3 3.22 11.87 14.11
C SER A 3 2.00 11.11 14.61
N THR A 4 1.60 11.40 15.85
CA THR A 4 0.36 10.87 16.44
C THR A 4 -0.87 11.31 15.64
N ASP A 5 -0.90 12.55 15.16
CA ASP A 5 -2.04 13.06 14.39
C ASP A 5 -2.06 12.52 12.96
N GLY A 6 -0.88 12.28 12.39
CA GLY A 6 -0.74 11.56 11.12
C GLY A 6 -1.24 10.12 11.21
N ASN A 7 -0.86 9.38 12.27
CA ASN A 7 -1.37 8.03 12.53
C ASN A 7 -2.90 8.02 12.69
N LYS A 8 -3.47 8.95 13.45
CA LYS A 8 -4.94 9.07 13.59
C LYS A 8 -5.63 9.35 12.26
N LEU A 9 -5.01 10.14 11.39
CA LEU A 9 -5.54 10.43 10.06
C LEU A 9 -5.56 9.16 9.20
N ILE A 10 -4.46 8.38 9.20
CA ILE A 10 -4.41 7.10 8.49
C ILE A 10 -5.49 6.13 9.01
N GLU A 11 -5.60 5.95 10.33
CA GLU A 11 -6.64 5.10 10.91
C GLU A 11 -8.07 5.56 10.55
N LYS A 12 -8.28 6.88 10.45
CA LYS A 12 -9.55 7.42 9.99
C LYS A 12 -9.81 7.05 8.54
N LEU A 13 -8.82 7.15 7.66
CA LEU A 13 -8.92 6.76 6.26
C LEU A 13 -9.26 5.28 6.12
N GLN A 14 -8.61 4.39 6.88
CA GLN A 14 -8.93 2.97 6.89
C GLN A 14 -10.37 2.72 7.34
N LYS A 15 -10.84 3.41 8.38
CA LYS A 15 -12.25 3.30 8.84
C LYS A 15 -13.24 3.80 7.79
N GLU A 16 -12.91 4.86 7.05
CA GLU A 16 -13.76 5.36 5.96
C GLU A 16 -13.79 4.41 4.77
N LEU A 17 -12.63 3.85 4.42
CA LEU A 17 -12.48 2.85 3.38
C LEU A 17 -13.25 1.56 3.72
N ALA A 18 -13.14 1.05 4.94
CA ALA A 18 -13.88 -0.14 5.38
C ALA A 18 -15.41 0.05 5.38
N LYS A 19 -15.90 1.27 5.65
CA LYS A 19 -17.34 1.57 5.69
C LYS A 19 -17.94 1.87 4.32
N GLY A 20 -17.18 2.55 3.46
CA GLY A 20 -17.69 3.10 2.21
C GLY A 20 -17.08 2.52 0.95
N GLY A 21 -15.99 1.77 1.07
CA GLY A 21 -15.23 1.22 -0.04
C GLY A 21 -14.85 2.30 -1.06
N ILE A 22 -14.88 1.90 -2.34
CA ILE A 22 -14.58 2.79 -3.49
C ILE A 22 -15.51 4.00 -3.56
N LYS A 23 -16.72 3.98 -2.98
CA LYS A 23 -17.63 5.15 -2.96
C LYS A 23 -17.07 6.33 -2.16
N LYS A 24 -16.06 6.11 -1.32
CA LYS A 24 -15.39 7.14 -0.52
C LYS A 24 -14.03 7.54 -1.07
N ILE A 25 -13.65 7.08 -2.27
CA ILE A 25 -12.30 7.25 -2.79
C ILE A 25 -11.87 8.71 -2.91
N ASP A 26 -12.78 9.63 -3.28
CA ASP A 26 -12.48 11.06 -3.32
C ASP A 26 -12.17 11.63 -1.92
N ALA A 27 -12.89 11.17 -0.89
CA ALA A 27 -12.62 11.56 0.49
C ALA A 27 -11.27 11.00 0.98
N ILE A 28 -10.94 9.78 0.57
CA ILE A 28 -9.62 9.18 0.86
C ILE A 28 -8.50 9.99 0.20
N ALA A 29 -8.65 10.40 -1.06
CA ALA A 29 -7.68 11.26 -1.73
C ALA A 29 -7.49 12.61 -1.03
N GLN A 30 -8.57 13.22 -0.53
CA GLN A 30 -8.47 14.45 0.26
C GLN A 30 -7.71 14.20 1.58
N GLY A 31 -8.02 13.13 2.30
CA GLY A 31 -7.30 12.79 3.53
C GLY A 31 -5.82 12.48 3.29
N LEU A 32 -5.46 11.86 2.16
CA LEU A 32 -4.05 11.66 1.78
C LEU A 32 -3.34 12.99 1.46
N LYS A 33 -4.04 13.98 0.89
CA LYS A 33 -3.47 15.34 0.71
C LYS A 33 -3.24 16.02 2.05
N GLU A 34 -4.14 15.83 3.02
CA GLU A 34 -3.97 16.31 4.40
C GLU A 34 -2.88 15.55 5.15
N LEU A 35 -2.60 14.30 4.76
CA LEU A 35 -1.54 13.48 5.34
C LEU A 35 -0.14 13.92 4.90
N ARG A 36 -0.02 14.43 3.67
CA ARG A 36 1.27 14.78 3.04
C ARG A 36 2.13 15.77 3.87
N PRO A 37 1.60 16.84 4.48
CA PRO A 37 2.38 17.73 5.35
C PRO A 37 3.10 16.99 6.47
N PHE A 38 2.45 16.03 7.14
CA PHE A 38 3.07 15.24 8.21
C PHE A 38 4.27 14.42 7.68
N ALA A 39 4.11 13.77 6.53
CA ALA A 39 5.20 13.03 5.89
C ALA A 39 6.40 13.92 5.51
N LEU A 40 6.14 15.18 5.12
CA LEU A 40 7.18 16.16 4.83
C LEU A 40 7.91 16.63 6.09
N GLU A 41 7.18 16.87 7.18
CA GLU A 41 7.73 17.27 8.47
C GLU A 41 8.65 16.19 9.07
N GLU A 42 8.27 14.92 8.87
CA GLU A 42 9.06 13.75 9.28
C GLU A 42 10.30 13.51 8.40
N LYS A 43 10.48 14.30 7.33
CA LYS A 43 11.59 14.17 6.37
C LYS A 43 11.70 12.75 5.78
N ASP A 44 10.59 12.05 5.65
CA ASP A 44 10.56 10.75 5.01
C ASP A 44 10.23 10.90 3.52
N PRO A 45 11.23 10.78 2.62
CA PRO A 45 11.02 10.97 1.19
C PRO A 45 10.15 9.88 0.58
N THR A 46 10.18 8.67 1.12
CA THR A 46 9.41 7.53 0.62
C THR A 46 7.94 7.74 0.93
N LEU A 47 7.63 7.98 2.20
CA LEU A 47 6.26 8.22 2.66
C LEU A 47 5.65 9.41 1.92
N THR A 48 6.38 10.53 1.84
CA THR A 48 5.95 11.72 1.09
C THR A 48 5.64 11.38 -0.37
N LYS A 49 6.51 10.61 -1.03
CA LYS A 49 6.35 10.26 -2.46
C LYS A 49 5.17 9.33 -2.66
N VAL A 50 5.05 8.29 -1.84
CA VAL A 50 3.96 7.30 -1.92
C VAL A 50 2.63 7.99 -1.65
N THR A 51 2.48 8.70 -0.54
CA THR A 51 1.26 9.46 -0.23
C THR A 51 0.85 10.37 -1.37
N ARG A 52 1.82 11.09 -1.99
CA ARG A 52 1.57 11.94 -3.15
C ARG A 52 1.05 11.15 -4.35
N LEU A 53 1.78 10.11 -4.74
CA LEU A 53 1.44 9.31 -5.90
C LEU A 53 0.07 8.62 -5.73
N THR A 54 -0.24 8.14 -4.53
CA THR A 54 -1.53 7.49 -4.23
C THR A 54 -2.71 8.42 -4.46
N TYR A 55 -2.68 9.67 -3.94
CA TYR A 55 -3.80 10.59 -4.18
C TYR A 55 -3.85 11.07 -5.63
N GLU A 56 -2.71 11.22 -6.31
CA GLU A 56 -2.65 11.59 -7.74
C GLU A 56 -3.29 10.48 -8.60
N HIS A 57 -2.96 9.22 -8.30
CA HIS A 57 -3.56 8.06 -8.96
C HIS A 57 -5.07 8.00 -8.77
N ILE A 58 -5.53 8.19 -7.52
CA ILE A 58 -6.97 8.22 -7.22
C ILE A 58 -7.66 9.38 -7.94
N ASP A 59 -7.08 10.57 -7.93
CA ASP A 59 -7.68 11.74 -8.58
C ASP A 59 -7.83 11.52 -10.09
N ALA A 60 -6.84 10.89 -10.73
CA ALA A 60 -6.81 10.61 -12.16
C ALA A 60 -7.75 9.47 -12.57
N ASN A 61 -7.76 8.36 -11.81
CA ASN A 61 -8.45 7.13 -12.18
C ASN A 61 -9.83 6.99 -11.53
N LYS A 62 -10.15 7.84 -10.54
CA LYS A 62 -11.37 7.74 -9.70
C LYS A 62 -11.50 6.41 -8.97
N THR A 63 -10.37 5.74 -8.75
CA THR A 63 -10.25 4.46 -8.06
C THR A 63 -8.78 4.19 -7.74
N PHE A 64 -8.48 3.09 -7.04
CA PHE A 64 -7.12 2.62 -6.78
C PHE A 64 -6.89 1.30 -7.52
N ASN A 65 -6.08 1.33 -8.59
CA ASN A 65 -5.84 0.19 -9.49
C ASN A 65 -4.40 -0.31 -9.39
N ILE A 66 -3.84 -0.29 -8.19
CA ILE A 66 -2.52 -0.85 -7.93
C ILE A 66 -2.76 -2.16 -7.18
N PRO A 67 -2.25 -3.31 -7.67
CA PRO A 67 -2.36 -4.58 -6.95
C PRO A 67 -1.50 -4.58 -5.68
N LEU A 68 -1.73 -5.59 -4.84
CA LEU A 68 -0.81 -5.91 -3.75
C LEU A 68 0.60 -6.19 -4.31
N PRO A 69 1.67 -5.86 -3.55
CA PRO A 69 3.03 -6.22 -3.92
C PRO A 69 3.17 -7.73 -4.10
N PRO A 70 4.09 -8.20 -4.96
CA PRO A 70 4.34 -9.62 -5.10
C PRO A 70 4.84 -10.21 -3.78
N GLU A 71 4.25 -11.33 -3.37
CA GLU A 71 4.64 -12.06 -2.16
C GLU A 71 5.33 -13.37 -2.52
N GLU A 72 6.23 -13.84 -1.66
CA GLU A 72 6.87 -15.14 -1.83
C GLU A 72 5.85 -16.27 -1.68
N ALA A 73 5.81 -17.17 -2.66
CA ALA A 73 4.97 -18.37 -2.58
C ALA A 73 5.54 -19.28 -1.49
N ILE A 74 4.69 -19.75 -0.60
CA ILE A 74 5.08 -20.78 0.38
C ILE A 74 5.42 -22.05 -0.39
N ALA A 75 6.71 -22.35 -0.49
CA ALA A 75 7.17 -23.62 -1.03
C ALA A 75 6.64 -24.77 -0.14
N PRO A 76 6.15 -25.88 -0.72
CA PRO A 76 5.88 -27.07 0.07
C PRO A 76 7.18 -27.51 0.78
N GLU A 77 7.09 -28.03 2.01
CA GLU A 77 8.25 -28.61 2.69
C GLU A 77 8.86 -29.68 1.78
N LEU A 78 10.07 -29.43 1.31
CA LEU A 78 10.82 -30.35 0.45
C LEU A 78 11.06 -31.65 1.22
N GLU A 79 10.79 -32.79 0.59
CA GLU A 79 11.09 -34.10 1.18
C GLU A 79 12.62 -34.28 1.26
N GLU A 80 13.15 -34.97 2.28
CA GLU A 80 14.60 -35.18 2.47
C GLU A 80 15.24 -35.78 1.20
N GLY A 81 15.93 -34.94 0.42
CA GLY A 81 16.59 -35.33 -0.83
C GLY A 81 16.17 -34.54 -2.08
N GLU A 82 15.19 -33.64 -2.00
CA GLU A 82 14.89 -32.69 -3.07
C GLU A 82 15.79 -31.44 -2.96
N GLU A 83 16.32 -30.99 -4.11
CA GLU A 83 17.13 -29.77 -4.22
C GLU A 83 16.21 -28.54 -4.13
N ASP A 84 16.63 -27.51 -3.38
CA ASP A 84 15.90 -26.24 -3.31
C ASP A 84 15.64 -25.69 -4.72
N PRO A 85 14.41 -25.21 -5.03
CA PRO A 85 14.17 -24.53 -6.29
C PRO A 85 15.08 -23.29 -6.39
N GLU A 86 15.88 -23.21 -7.46
CA GLU A 86 16.82 -22.10 -7.71
C GLU A 86 16.12 -20.74 -7.91
N GLU A 87 14.82 -20.76 -8.24
CA GLU A 87 13.97 -19.57 -8.38
C GLU A 87 12.82 -19.62 -7.36
N ILE A 88 12.78 -18.63 -6.47
CA ILE A 88 11.65 -18.41 -5.57
C ILE A 88 10.46 -17.97 -6.42
N ALA A 89 9.39 -18.78 -6.42
CA ALA A 89 8.15 -18.42 -7.08
C ALA A 89 7.46 -17.27 -6.33
N MET A 90 7.06 -16.22 -7.04
CA MET A 90 6.32 -15.08 -6.49
C MET A 90 4.84 -15.18 -6.87
N ILE A 91 3.96 -14.89 -5.91
CA ILE A 91 2.54 -14.70 -6.13
C ILE A 91 2.33 -13.24 -6.54
N VAL A 92 1.79 -13.02 -7.73
CA VAL A 92 1.42 -11.69 -8.22
C VAL A 92 -0.09 -11.55 -8.12
N SER A 93 -0.54 -10.58 -7.33
CA SER A 93 -1.96 -10.24 -7.24
C SER A 93 -2.41 -9.44 -8.46
N GLU A 94 -3.67 -9.62 -8.85
CA GLU A 94 -4.33 -8.84 -9.91
C GLU A 94 -5.51 -8.05 -9.32
N ILE A 95 -5.93 -7.00 -10.01
CA ILE A 95 -7.12 -6.22 -9.64
C ILE A 95 -8.29 -6.66 -10.53
N GLU A 96 -9.18 -7.49 -9.99
CA GLU A 96 -10.37 -7.97 -10.70
C GLU A 96 -11.64 -7.30 -10.19
N THR A 97 -11.71 -7.04 -8.88
CA THR A 97 -12.90 -6.58 -8.17
C THR A 97 -12.66 -5.29 -7.40
N ASP A 98 -13.74 -4.62 -6.99
CA ASP A 98 -13.64 -3.50 -6.05
C ASP A 98 -13.12 -3.93 -4.66
N GLY A 99 -13.25 -5.22 -4.31
CA GLY A 99 -12.69 -5.78 -3.09
C GLY A 99 -11.17 -5.70 -3.10
N ASP A 100 -10.53 -6.15 -4.18
CA ASP A 100 -9.07 -6.18 -4.34
C ASP A 100 -8.49 -4.76 -4.29
N ARG A 101 -9.18 -3.79 -4.88
CA ARG A 101 -8.82 -2.36 -4.83
C ARG A 101 -8.85 -1.81 -3.41
N ILE A 102 -9.87 -2.19 -2.64
CA ILE A 102 -10.05 -1.78 -1.24
C ILE A 102 -8.98 -2.42 -0.38
N GLU A 103 -8.76 -3.72 -0.53
CA GLU A 103 -7.74 -4.49 0.21
C GLU A 103 -6.35 -3.93 -0.05
N SER A 104 -5.99 -3.72 -1.32
CA SER A 104 -4.68 -3.17 -1.65
C SER A 104 -4.49 -1.74 -1.10
N LEU A 105 -5.53 -0.90 -1.10
CA LEU A 105 -5.39 0.44 -0.54
C LEU A 105 -5.31 0.41 0.99
N ASP A 106 -6.08 -0.45 1.65
CA ASP A 106 -6.04 -0.62 3.10
C ASP A 106 -4.70 -1.19 3.58
N TYR A 107 -4.14 -2.13 2.83
CA TYR A 107 -2.81 -2.66 3.08
C TYR A 107 -1.76 -1.55 2.97
N LEU A 108 -1.75 -0.78 1.89
CA LEU A 108 -0.86 0.37 1.76
C LEU A 108 -0.96 1.36 2.92
N LEU A 109 -2.18 1.67 3.39
CA LEU A 109 -2.39 2.53 4.57
C LEU A 109 -1.79 1.90 5.84
N SER A 110 -1.90 0.59 6.01
CA SER A 110 -1.29 -0.15 7.12
C SER A 110 0.23 -0.08 7.09
N LEU A 111 0.85 -0.20 5.91
CA LEU A 111 2.30 -0.04 5.75
C LEU A 111 2.79 1.36 6.19
N MET A 112 2.00 2.41 5.93
CA MET A 112 2.33 3.77 6.37
C MET A 112 2.30 3.93 7.89
N LEU A 113 1.50 3.13 8.61
CA LEU A 113 1.47 3.12 10.07
C LEU A 113 2.74 2.49 10.65
N ASP A 114 3.21 1.38 10.08
CA ASP A 114 4.37 0.62 10.58
C ASP A 114 5.54 0.57 9.59
N ARG A 115 5.94 1.74 9.10
CA ARG A 115 6.95 1.87 8.03
C ARG A 115 8.41 1.61 8.45
N GLU A 116 8.66 1.47 9.75
CA GLU A 116 10.00 1.16 10.28
C GLU A 116 10.33 -0.33 10.16
N ASN A 117 9.31 -1.18 10.04
CA ASN A 117 9.48 -2.58 9.68
C ASN A 117 10.12 -2.69 8.28
N ALA A 118 11.12 -3.55 8.14
CA ALA A 118 11.92 -3.67 6.93
C ALA A 118 11.10 -4.21 5.74
N ASP A 119 10.23 -5.18 5.98
CA ASP A 119 9.38 -5.81 4.97
C ASP A 119 8.32 -4.81 4.51
N ASN A 120 7.64 -4.15 5.45
CA ASN A 120 6.67 -3.09 5.13
C ASN A 120 7.30 -1.98 4.26
N LYS A 121 8.57 -1.67 4.50
CA LYS A 121 9.31 -0.68 3.72
C LYS A 121 9.63 -1.16 2.31
N GLN A 122 9.92 -2.45 2.12
CA GLN A 122 10.05 -3.05 0.79
C GLN A 122 8.72 -2.95 0.04
N ASP A 123 7.62 -3.30 0.69
CA ASP A 123 6.28 -3.24 0.09
C ASP A 123 5.88 -1.81 -0.28
N MET A 124 6.21 -0.84 0.56
CA MET A 124 6.03 0.57 0.22
C MET A 124 6.86 0.99 -1.01
N PHE A 125 8.04 0.41 -1.23
CA PHE A 125 8.82 0.65 -2.45
C PHE A 125 8.18 0.00 -3.67
N ALA A 126 7.66 -1.22 -3.55
CA ALA A 126 6.91 -1.88 -4.61
C ALA A 126 5.70 -1.04 -5.02
N TYR A 127 4.90 -0.58 -4.06
CA TYR A 127 3.79 0.34 -4.31
C TYR A 127 4.24 1.64 -4.98
N ARG A 128 5.31 2.26 -4.47
CA ARG A 128 5.86 3.49 -5.04
C ARG A 128 6.23 3.30 -6.51
N ASP A 129 6.83 2.17 -6.85
CA ASP A 129 7.32 1.90 -8.19
C ASP A 129 6.18 1.55 -9.14
N ALA A 130 5.23 0.70 -8.72
CA ALA A 130 4.00 0.47 -9.45
C ALA A 130 3.26 1.78 -9.74
N LEU A 131 3.06 2.64 -8.73
CA LEU A 131 2.41 3.95 -8.86
C LEU A 131 3.12 4.94 -9.81
N LYS A 132 4.39 4.72 -10.18
CA LYS A 132 5.08 5.55 -11.18
C LYS A 132 4.83 5.08 -12.62
N GLU A 133 4.46 3.81 -12.79
CA GLU A 133 4.22 3.20 -14.09
C GLU A 133 2.79 3.42 -14.59
N PHE A 134 1.87 3.78 -13.69
CA PHE A 134 0.50 4.19 -14.00
C PHE A 134 0.39 5.70 -14.27
#